data_AF-A0AA40B3Y3-F1
#
_entry.id   AF-A0AA40B3Y3-F1
#
_cell.length_a   1.000
_cell.length_b   1.000
_cell.length_c   1.000
_cell.angle_alpha   90.00
_cell.angle_beta   90.00
_cell.angle_gamma   90.00
#
_symmetry.space_group_name_H-M   'P 1'
#
loop_
_entity.id
_entity.type
_entity.pdbx_description
1 polymer ?
#
loop_
_entity_poly.entity_id
_entity_poly.type
_entity_poly.pdbx_seq_one_letter_code
_entity_poly.pdbx_strand_id
1 'polypeptide(L)'
;MALVVTLLLQLVDQHRDFDTALLRECRDAVMNAPQEPTEDDVRACCDVLQRCVQALPREATLFCIVEGIAFFEGPKKRTAQTRVVLQRLLELASDEGQEGRARIKCLFTTPARSPEFVGLFKPYDVWTADSVNSSGFVPSLRRNSSWMMGRRR
;
A
#
# COMPACT_ATOMS: atom_id res chain seq x y z
N MET A 1 4.49 2.56 -13.22
CA MET A 1 5.51 1.49 -13.17
C MET A 1 6.35 1.49 -11.90
N ALA A 2 7.01 2.60 -11.54
CA ALA A 2 7.91 2.64 -10.37
C ALA A 2 7.31 2.05 -9.08
N LEU A 3 6.05 2.37 -8.75
CA LEU A 3 5.39 1.86 -7.56
C LEU A 3 5.31 0.31 -7.52
N VAL A 4 4.78 -0.33 -8.57
CA VAL A 4 4.64 -1.80 -8.60
C VAL A 4 5.99 -2.51 -8.61
N VAL A 5 7.00 -1.93 -9.26
CA VAL A 5 8.37 -2.45 -9.23
C VAL A 5 8.94 -2.41 -7.81
N THR A 6 8.80 -1.29 -7.10
CA THR A 6 9.26 -1.19 -5.72
C THR A 6 8.57 -2.19 -4.81
N LEU A 7 7.24 -2.36 -4.95
CA LEU A 7 6.48 -3.35 -4.18
C LEU A 7 6.94 -4.79 -4.46
N LEU A 8 7.18 -5.13 -5.72
CA LEU A 8 7.73 -6.44 -6.11
C LEU A 8 9.09 -6.69 -5.49
N LEU A 9 10.01 -5.73 -5.61
CA LEU A 9 11.36 -5.85 -5.08
C LEU A 9 11.34 -5.98 -3.54
N GLN A 10 10.51 -5.20 -2.86
CA GLN A 10 10.33 -5.29 -1.41
C GLN A 10 9.76 -6.65 -1.01
N LEU A 11 8.75 -7.15 -1.72
CA LEU A 11 8.16 -8.45 -1.43
C LEU A 11 9.16 -9.60 -1.60
N VAL A 12 9.92 -9.60 -2.70
CA VAL A 12 10.95 -10.62 -2.97
C VAL A 12 12.10 -10.56 -1.97
N ASP A 13 12.51 -9.37 -1.54
CA ASP A 13 13.55 -9.22 -0.53
C ASP A 13 13.10 -9.76 0.85
N GLN A 14 11.84 -9.50 1.22
CA GLN A 14 11.27 -9.91 2.50
C GLN A 14 10.87 -11.40 2.55
N HIS A 15 10.55 -12.01 1.41
CA HIS A 15 10.17 -13.43 1.32
C HIS A 15 11.06 -14.17 0.31
N ARG A 16 12.02 -14.96 0.81
CA ARG A 16 13.05 -15.61 -0.01
C ARG A 16 12.67 -16.99 -0.55
N ASP A 17 11.56 -17.57 -0.09
CA ASP A 17 11.16 -18.93 -0.42
C ASP A 17 10.29 -19.02 -1.69
N PHE A 18 10.33 -17.99 -2.54
CA PHE A 18 9.66 -18.04 -3.84
C PHE A 18 10.32 -19.07 -4.77
N ASP A 19 9.48 -19.76 -5.55
CA ASP A 19 9.94 -20.65 -6.62
C ASP A 19 10.84 -19.88 -7.60
N THR A 20 11.91 -20.55 -8.06
CA THR A 20 12.85 -20.00 -9.06
C THR A 20 12.17 -19.54 -10.35
N ALA A 21 11.10 -20.22 -10.79
CA ALA A 21 10.31 -19.83 -11.94
C ALA A 21 9.60 -18.49 -11.70
N LEU A 22 8.97 -18.30 -10.53
CA LEU A 22 8.30 -17.06 -10.17
C LEU A 22 9.29 -15.90 -10.00
N LEU A 23 10.47 -16.16 -9.41
CA LEU A 23 11.55 -15.18 -9.31
C LEU A 23 12.06 -14.75 -10.70
N ARG A 24 12.11 -15.69 -11.66
CA ARG A 24 12.47 -15.38 -13.05
C ARG A 24 11.43 -14.47 -13.70
N GLU A 25 10.15 -14.74 -13.50
CA GLU A 25 9.07 -13.87 -13.99
C GLU A 25 9.15 -12.46 -13.38
N CYS A 26 9.43 -12.35 -12.08
CA CYS A 26 9.65 -11.06 -11.42
C CYS A 26 10.78 -10.28 -12.06
N ARG A 27 11.93 -10.95 -12.21
CA ARG A 27 13.11 -10.35 -12.86
C ARG A 27 12.77 -9.91 -14.28
N ASP A 28 12.14 -10.76 -15.07
CA ASP A 28 11.85 -10.48 -16.48
C ASP A 28 10.83 -9.34 -16.61
N ALA A 29 9.82 -9.27 -15.74
CA ALA A 29 8.86 -8.17 -15.72
C ALA A 29 9.51 -6.82 -15.37
N VAL A 30 10.49 -6.81 -14.45
CA VAL A 30 11.19 -5.58 -14.04
C VAL A 30 12.25 -5.18 -15.07
N MET A 31 13.07 -6.12 -15.52
CA MET A 31 14.23 -5.84 -16.38
C MET A 31 13.85 -5.60 -17.84
N ASN A 32 12.75 -6.20 -18.32
CA ASN A 32 12.25 -5.99 -19.68
C ASN A 32 11.16 -4.91 -19.74
N ALA A 33 10.87 -4.22 -18.64
CA ALA A 33 9.93 -3.12 -18.65
C ALA A 33 10.43 -2.03 -19.62
N PRO A 34 9.58 -1.55 -20.55
CA PRO A 34 9.98 -0.49 -21.46
C PRO A 34 10.28 0.80 -20.69
N GLN A 35 11.18 1.64 -21.23
CA GLN A 35 11.51 2.93 -20.63
C GLN A 35 10.28 3.81 -20.43
N GLU A 36 9.31 3.70 -21.36
CA GLU A 36 8.04 4.37 -21.32
C GLU A 36 6.88 3.37 -21.19
N PRO A 37 6.57 2.90 -19.97
CA PRO A 37 5.55 1.89 -19.78
C PRO A 37 4.16 2.42 -20.12
N THR A 38 3.37 1.55 -20.72
CA THR A 38 1.93 1.71 -20.93
C THR A 38 1.17 1.27 -19.67
N GLU A 39 -0.15 1.41 -19.67
CA GLU A 39 -0.97 0.85 -18.59
C GLU A 39 -0.96 -0.69 -18.62
N ASP A 40 -0.91 -1.30 -19.80
CA ASP A 40 -0.87 -2.75 -19.94
C ASP A 40 0.44 -3.35 -19.41
N ASP A 41 1.56 -2.66 -19.59
CA ASP A 41 2.84 -3.06 -18.98
C ASP A 41 2.75 -3.03 -17.44
N VAL A 42 2.06 -2.03 -16.89
CA VAL A 42 1.82 -1.93 -15.44
C VAL A 42 0.87 -3.03 -14.97
N ARG A 43 -0.18 -3.36 -15.74
CA ARG A 43 -1.07 -4.49 -15.44
C ARG A 43 -0.32 -5.81 -15.43
N ALA A 44 0.56 -6.05 -16.40
CA ALA A 44 1.40 -7.25 -16.44
C ALA A 44 2.30 -7.35 -15.19
N CYS A 45 2.89 -6.24 -14.74
CA CYS A 45 3.65 -6.22 -13.49
C CYS A 45 2.77 -6.46 -12.26
N CYS A 46 1.55 -5.92 -12.25
CA CYS A 46 0.56 -6.18 -11.20
C CYS A 46 0.13 -7.67 -11.17
N ASP A 47 0.05 -8.34 -12.31
CA ASP A 47 -0.25 -9.78 -12.39
C ASP A 47 0.90 -10.62 -11.80
N VAL A 48 2.14 -10.20 -12.00
CA VAL A 48 3.31 -10.82 -11.34
C VAL A 48 3.26 -10.60 -9.83
N LEU A 49 2.95 -9.37 -9.39
CA LEU A 49 2.78 -9.05 -7.95
C LEU A 49 1.70 -9.91 -7.32
N GLN A 50 0.56 -10.06 -7.99
CA GLN A 50 -0.52 -10.92 -7.54
C GLN A 50 -0.06 -12.38 -7.38
N ARG A 51 0.68 -12.93 -8.35
CA ARG A 51 1.21 -14.30 -8.26
C ARG A 51 2.19 -14.46 -7.09
N CYS A 52 3.02 -13.46 -6.82
CA CYS A 52 3.90 -13.44 -5.64
C CYS A 52 3.10 -13.47 -4.34
N VAL A 53 2.10 -12.60 -4.23
CA VAL A 53 1.20 -12.58 -3.08
C VAL A 53 0.49 -13.92 -2.90
N GLN A 54 0.02 -14.54 -3.98
CA GLN A 54 -0.67 -15.83 -3.94
C GLN A 54 0.24 -17.01 -3.59
N ALA A 55 1.54 -16.88 -3.83
CA ALA A 55 2.54 -17.87 -3.45
C ALA A 55 2.95 -17.77 -1.97
N LEU A 56 2.53 -16.73 -1.25
CA LEU A 56 2.78 -16.62 0.19
C LEU A 56 2.01 -17.70 0.97
N PRO A 57 2.53 -18.14 2.14
CA PRO A 57 1.80 -19.04 3.02
C PRO A 57 0.42 -18.49 3.40
N ARG A 58 -0.58 -19.37 3.55
CA ARG A 58 -1.97 -18.97 3.84
C ARG A 58 -2.11 -18.22 5.16
N GLU A 59 -1.23 -18.52 6.11
CA GLU A 59 -1.20 -17.94 7.44
C GLU A 59 -0.49 -16.57 7.45
N ALA A 60 0.20 -16.20 6.36
CA ALA A 60 0.90 -14.95 6.25
C ALA A 60 -0.08 -13.77 6.17
N THR A 61 0.30 -12.65 6.78
CA THR A 61 -0.36 -11.35 6.62
C THR A 61 0.64 -10.37 6.05
N LEU A 62 0.38 -9.90 4.82
CA LEU A 62 1.15 -8.88 4.14
C LEU A 62 0.57 -7.50 4.45
N PHE A 63 1.39 -6.63 5.02
CA PHE A 63 1.05 -5.21 5.19
C PHE A 63 1.66 -4.41 4.04
N CYS A 64 0.82 -3.85 3.19
CA CYS A 64 1.24 -2.99 2.09
C CYS A 64 1.00 -1.53 2.47
N ILE A 65 2.07 -0.80 2.76
CA ILE A 65 1.99 0.62 3.13
C ILE A 65 2.52 1.45 1.96
N VAL A 66 1.66 2.29 1.39
CA VAL A 66 2.06 3.24 0.35
C VAL A 66 1.95 4.65 0.91
N GLU A 67 3.10 5.24 1.20
CA GLU A 67 3.18 6.58 1.73
C GLU A 67 3.18 7.63 0.62
N GLY A 68 2.38 8.69 0.80
CA GLY A 68 2.39 9.85 -0.06
C GLY A 68 1.75 9.63 -1.43
N ILE A 69 0.56 9.05 -1.52
CA ILE A 69 -0.06 8.76 -2.82
C ILE A 69 -0.26 10.01 -3.71
N ALA A 70 -0.41 11.20 -3.12
CA ALA A 70 -0.49 12.46 -3.89
C ALA A 70 0.76 12.75 -4.73
N PHE A 71 1.93 12.18 -4.40
CA PHE A 71 3.14 12.34 -5.23
C PHE A 71 3.00 11.72 -6.62
N PHE A 72 2.02 10.83 -6.82
CA PHE A 72 1.72 10.21 -8.09
C PHE A 72 0.62 10.93 -8.88
N GLU A 73 0.01 11.98 -8.32
CA GLU A 73 -0.95 12.82 -9.03
C GLU A 73 -0.21 13.75 -9.99
N GLY A 74 -0.39 13.49 -11.29
CA GLY A 74 0.33 14.15 -12.37
C GLY A 74 1.69 13.50 -12.63
N PRO A 75 2.28 13.60 -13.83
CA PRO A 75 1.58 13.81 -15.10
C PRO A 75 0.47 12.77 -15.32
N LYS A 76 -0.53 13.05 -16.19
CA LYS A 76 -1.71 12.17 -16.39
C LYS A 76 -1.34 10.68 -16.58
N LYS A 77 -0.30 10.38 -17.35
CA LYS A 77 0.23 9.02 -17.56
C LYS A 77 0.61 8.35 -16.25
N ARG A 78 1.30 9.04 -15.34
CA ARG A 78 1.70 8.52 -14.02
C ARG A 78 0.48 8.32 -13.10
N THR A 79 -0.48 9.24 -13.13
CA THR A 79 -1.73 9.10 -12.38
C THR A 79 -2.47 7.83 -12.81
N ALA A 80 -2.66 7.62 -14.12
CA ALA A 80 -3.37 6.47 -14.66
C ALA A 80 -2.69 5.15 -14.30
N GLN A 81 -1.37 5.06 -14.48
CA GLN A 81 -0.59 3.90 -14.07
C GLN A 81 -0.70 3.62 -12.56
N THR A 82 -0.62 4.65 -11.72
CA THR A 82 -0.71 4.48 -10.27
C THR A 82 -2.11 4.02 -9.88
N ARG A 83 -3.15 4.55 -10.52
CA ARG A 83 -4.53 4.11 -10.36
C ARG A 83 -4.68 2.60 -10.58
N VAL A 84 -4.06 2.06 -11.63
CA VAL A 84 -4.05 0.61 -11.91
C VAL A 84 -3.43 -0.18 -10.77
N VAL A 85 -2.29 0.29 -10.22
CA VAL A 85 -1.63 -0.40 -9.10
C VAL A 85 -2.50 -0.36 -7.84
N LEU A 86 -3.05 0.81 -7.50
CA LEU A 86 -3.90 0.96 -6.32
C LEU A 86 -5.17 0.11 -6.41
N GLN A 87 -5.82 0.08 -7.59
CA GLN A 87 -6.97 -0.79 -7.84
C GLN A 87 -6.62 -2.26 -7.62
N ARG A 88 -5.52 -2.74 -8.18
CA ARG A 88 -5.11 -4.14 -7.97
C ARG A 88 -4.83 -4.44 -6.50
N LEU A 89 -4.18 -3.53 -5.77
CA LEU A 89 -3.93 -3.71 -4.34
C LEU A 89 -5.22 -3.76 -3.53
N LEU A 90 -6.22 -2.95 -3.88
CA LEU A 90 -7.54 -2.98 -3.25
C LEU A 90 -8.31 -4.26 -3.57
N GLU A 91 -8.24 -4.74 -4.81
CA GLU A 91 -8.81 -6.03 -5.23
C GLU A 91 -8.19 -7.19 -4.43
N LEU A 92 -6.86 -7.22 -4.30
CA LEU A 92 -6.16 -8.24 -3.51
C LEU A 92 -6.43 -8.14 -2.00
N ALA A 93 -6.73 -6.92 -1.51
CA ALA A 93 -7.07 -6.68 -0.11
C ALA A 93 -8.54 -6.99 0.22
N SER A 94 -9.40 -7.19 -0.79
CA SER A 94 -10.81 -7.53 -0.60
C SER A 94 -11.01 -8.95 -0.07
N ASP A 95 -12.13 -9.20 0.60
CA ASP A 95 -12.44 -10.52 1.16
C ASP A 95 -12.46 -11.62 0.10
N GLU A 96 -13.01 -11.33 -1.09
CA GLU A 96 -13.00 -12.23 -2.26
C GLU A 96 -11.58 -12.53 -2.74
N GLY A 97 -10.68 -11.54 -2.66
CA GLY A 97 -9.27 -11.70 -3.03
C GLY A 97 -8.49 -12.65 -2.12
N GLN A 98 -8.96 -12.86 -0.88
CA GLN A 98 -8.23 -13.51 0.21
C GLN A 98 -8.70 -14.94 0.53
N GLU A 99 -9.75 -15.44 -0.12
CA GLU A 99 -10.27 -16.76 0.18
C GLU A 99 -9.20 -17.85 -0.06
N GLY A 100 -8.81 -18.55 1.01
CA GLY A 100 -7.80 -19.61 0.97
C GLY A 100 -6.36 -19.15 0.68
N ARG A 101 -6.05 -17.85 0.84
CA ARG A 101 -4.77 -17.22 0.51
C ARG A 101 -4.21 -16.41 1.68
N ALA A 102 -2.98 -15.91 1.53
CA ALA A 102 -2.40 -14.95 2.45
C ALA A 102 -3.28 -13.69 2.55
N ARG A 103 -3.37 -13.13 3.76
CA ARG A 103 -4.14 -11.90 4.00
C ARG A 103 -3.32 -10.69 3.59
N ILE A 104 -3.96 -9.69 3.02
CA ILE A 104 -3.34 -8.41 2.69
C ILE A 104 -4.09 -7.29 3.38
N LYS A 105 -3.33 -6.38 3.98
CA LYS A 105 -3.86 -5.14 4.56
C LYS A 105 -3.12 -3.98 3.93
N CYS A 106 -3.87 -3.10 3.28
CA CYS A 106 -3.32 -1.94 2.60
C CYS A 106 -3.56 -0.67 3.43
N LEU A 107 -2.52 0.15 3.58
CA LEU A 107 -2.62 1.49 4.15
C LEU A 107 -2.02 2.49 3.16
N PHE A 108 -2.84 3.43 2.71
CA PHE A 108 -2.42 4.51 1.82
C PHE A 108 -2.43 5.82 2.59
N THR A 109 -1.31 6.54 2.61
CA THR A 109 -1.24 7.84 3.28
C THR A 109 -0.96 8.94 2.27
N THR A 110 -1.34 10.17 2.61
CA THR A 110 -1.01 11.34 1.80
C THR A 110 -0.94 12.59 2.67
N PRO A 111 0.08 13.45 2.51
CA PRO A 111 0.17 14.70 3.26
C PRO A 111 -0.82 15.77 2.78
N ALA A 112 -1.34 15.61 1.54
CA ALA A 112 -2.30 16.53 0.93
C ALA A 112 -3.51 15.77 0.38
N ARG A 113 -4.61 16.48 0.11
CA ARG A 113 -5.77 15.88 -0.54
C ARG A 113 -5.38 15.30 -1.88
N SER A 114 -5.87 14.09 -2.16
CA SER A 114 -5.57 13.34 -3.38
C SER A 114 -6.86 13.00 -4.13
N PRO A 115 -7.51 13.99 -4.78
CA PRO A 115 -8.83 13.79 -5.40
C PRO A 115 -8.82 12.71 -6.49
N GLU A 116 -7.69 12.50 -7.17
CA GLU A 116 -7.59 11.50 -8.24
C GLU A 116 -7.72 10.08 -7.70
N PHE A 117 -7.22 9.83 -6.49
CA PHE A 117 -7.21 8.49 -5.90
C PHE A 117 -8.30 8.29 -4.83
N VAL A 118 -8.82 9.34 -4.21
CA VAL A 118 -9.90 9.24 -3.20
C VAL A 118 -11.12 8.50 -3.75
N GLY A 119 -11.45 8.67 -5.04
CA GLY A 119 -12.57 7.96 -5.68
C GLY A 119 -12.39 6.44 -5.82
N LEU A 120 -11.22 5.88 -5.49
CA LEU A 120 -10.99 4.43 -5.44
C LEU A 120 -11.44 3.80 -4.12
N PHE A 121 -11.61 4.61 -3.07
CA PHE A 121 -11.88 4.15 -1.72
C PHE A 121 -13.36 4.36 -1.38
N LYS A 122 -13.90 3.51 -0.51
CA LYS A 122 -15.25 3.77 0.03
C LYS A 122 -15.15 4.91 1.05
N PRO A 123 -16.24 5.67 1.28
CA PRO A 123 -16.19 6.81 2.20
C PRO A 123 -15.69 6.48 3.61
N TYR A 124 -15.95 5.26 4.11
CA TYR A 124 -15.51 4.81 5.43
C TYR A 124 -14.06 4.27 5.48
N ASP A 125 -13.43 4.08 4.32
CA ASP A 125 -12.01 3.67 4.23
C ASP A 125 -11.07 4.88 4.30
N VAL A 126 -11.60 6.11 4.17
CA VAL A 126 -10.84 7.35 4.12
C VAL A 126 -10.93 8.10 5.44
N TRP A 127 -9.78 8.31 6.08
CA TRP A 127 -9.67 9.16 7.25
C TRP A 127 -8.90 10.45 6.93
N THR A 128 -9.44 11.60 7.32
CA THR A 128 -8.79 12.91 7.15
C THR A 128 -8.61 13.56 8.53
N ALA A 129 -7.38 13.95 8.86
CA ALA A 129 -7.04 14.50 10.18
C ALA A 129 -7.78 15.81 10.51
N ASP A 130 -8.09 16.64 9.51
CA ASP A 130 -8.81 17.91 9.70
C ASP A 130 -10.23 17.73 10.27
N SER A 131 -10.78 16.51 10.19
CA SER A 131 -12.11 16.17 10.70
C SER A 131 -12.21 16.21 12.23
N VAL A 132 -11.07 16.20 12.94
CA VAL A 132 -11.03 16.16 14.41
C VAL A 132 -11.35 17.54 15.03
N ASN A 133 -11.26 18.63 14.28
CA ASN A 133 -11.60 19.97 14.76
C ASN A 133 -13.09 20.35 14.58
N SER A 134 -13.86 19.55 13.84
CA SER A 134 -15.25 19.89 13.46
C SER A 134 -16.31 19.26 14.37
N SER A 135 -15.93 18.30 15.23
CA SER A 135 -16.87 17.64 16.14
C SER A 135 -16.24 17.35 17.49
N GLY A 136 -16.10 18.39 18.32
CA GLY A 136 -16.19 18.32 19.79
C GLY A 136 -15.33 17.30 20.55
N PHE A 137 -14.33 16.68 19.93
CA PHE A 137 -13.47 15.71 20.61
C PHE A 137 -12.43 16.48 21.41
N VAL A 138 -12.75 16.76 22.68
CA VAL A 138 -11.77 17.25 23.66
C VAL A 138 -11.03 16.03 24.19
N PRO A 139 -9.74 15.81 23.87
CA PRO A 139 -8.97 14.78 24.54
C PRO A 139 -8.85 15.19 26.00
N SER A 140 -9.44 14.42 26.90
CA SER A 140 -9.21 14.62 28.32
C SER A 140 -7.76 14.25 28.62
N LEU A 141 -6.87 15.24 28.53
CA LEU A 141 -5.55 15.19 29.16
C LEU A 141 -5.76 15.20 30.68
N ARG A 142 -6.19 14.07 31.25
CA ARG A 142 -5.89 13.77 32.65
C ARG A 142 -4.38 13.55 32.72
N ARG A 143 -3.65 14.66 32.89
CA ARG A 143 -2.31 14.64 33.48
C ARG A 143 -2.43 13.96 34.84
N ASN A 144 -2.02 12.70 34.93
CA ASN A 144 -1.63 12.10 36.20
C ASN A 144 -0.34 12.81 36.64
N SER A 145 -0.48 13.98 37.25
CA SER A 145 0.57 14.60 38.06
C SER A 145 0.60 13.91 39.42
N SER A 146 1.14 12.70 39.43
CA SER A 146 1.61 12.00 40.63
C SER A 146 2.93 11.37 40.23
N TRP A 147 3.92 11.38 41.14
CA TRP A 147 5.33 10.97 40.94
C TRP A 147 6.31 12.05 40.45
N MET A 148 6.48 13.13 41.24
CA MET A 148 7.81 13.68 41.54
C MET A 148 7.78 14.39 42.91
N MET A 149 7.73 13.60 44.00
CA MET A 149 8.24 14.02 45.31
C MET A 149 9.37 13.05 45.67
N GLY A 150 10.60 13.55 45.74
CA GLY A 150 11.76 12.69 45.97
C GLY A 150 13.09 13.43 46.12
N ARG A 151 13.19 14.23 47.19
CA ARG A 151 14.41 14.54 47.96
C ARG A 151 15.63 15.07 47.19
N ARG A 152 15.84 16.39 47.27
CA ARG A 152 17.20 16.95 47.34
C ARG A 152 17.64 16.99 48.81
N ARG A 153 18.84 16.45 49.05
CA ARG A 153 19.64 16.75 50.24
C ARG A 153 20.22 18.16 50.12
#